data_AF-A0A9D2MBY5-F1
#
_entry.id   AF-A0A9D2MBY5-F1
#
_cell.length_a   1.000
_cell.length_b   1.000
_cell.length_c   1.000
_cell.angle_alpha   90.00
_cell.angle_beta   90.00
_cell.angle_gamma   90.00
#
_symmetry.space_group_name_H-M   'P 1'
#
loop_
_entity.id
_entity.type
_entity.pdbx_description
1 polymer ?
#
loop_
_entity_poly.entity_id
_entity_poly.type
_entity_poly.pdbx_seq_one_letter_code
_entity_poly.pdbx_strand_id
1 'polypeptide(L)'
;MIREWNIWVVGGDQRQVCLAGLLAADGHAVHTFALERAGEILETEEEEDLAGLDLADCVVLPLPALGEDGTVNTPLSRKTLSLEAVLDRLRPGQVVCAGRVETAAREAALRRGLAIHDYFAREELAVANAVPTAWAKGHGRILRLLSELQSNRRNGGSYHSDTVGRGAA
;
A
#
# COMPACT_ATOMS: atom_id res chain seq x y z
N MET A 1 -0.68 -3.36 -22.92
CA MET A 1 -0.71 -2.00 -22.35
C MET A 1 -1.00 -2.10 -20.87
N ILE A 2 0.06 -2.03 -20.06
CA ILE A 2 -0.04 -1.88 -18.62
C ILE A 2 -0.53 -0.45 -18.42
N ARG A 3 -1.66 -0.26 -17.73
CA ARG A 3 -2.14 1.09 -17.42
C ARG A 3 -1.28 1.66 -16.30
N GLU A 4 -0.97 2.94 -16.40
CA GLU A 4 -0.39 3.76 -15.34
C GLU A 4 -1.32 3.71 -14.11
N TRP A 5 -0.77 3.29 -12.97
CA TRP A 5 -1.45 3.37 -11.67
C TRP A 5 -0.87 4.56 -10.92
N ASN A 6 -1.70 5.29 -10.17
CA ASN A 6 -1.19 6.24 -9.20
C ASN A 6 -0.89 5.51 -7.88
N ILE A 7 0.40 5.34 -7.57
CA ILE A 7 0.88 4.57 -6.42
C ILE A 7 1.61 5.49 -5.46
N TRP A 8 1.24 5.43 -4.19
CA TRP A 8 1.89 6.18 -3.12
C TRP A 8 2.71 5.26 -2.24
N VAL A 9 4.00 5.52 -2.09
CA VAL A 9 4.88 4.83 -1.15
C VAL A 9 5.13 5.75 0.05
N VAL A 10 4.60 5.37 1.21
CA VAL A 10 4.56 6.24 2.39
C VAL A 10 5.43 5.66 3.49
N GLY A 11 6.60 6.26 3.70
CA GLY A 11 7.58 5.84 4.70
C GLY A 11 8.39 4.61 4.31
N GLY A 12 9.18 4.12 5.27
CA GLY A 12 10.00 2.91 5.13
C GLY A 12 11.50 3.17 5.04
N ASP A 13 12.20 2.11 4.64
CA ASP A 13 13.65 2.10 4.49
C ASP A 13 14.05 1.93 3.01
N GLN A 14 15.33 1.59 2.76
CA GLN A 14 15.88 1.43 1.41
C GLN A 14 15.07 0.45 0.55
N ARG A 15 14.34 -0.48 1.18
CA ARG A 15 13.46 -1.40 0.46
C ARG A 15 12.32 -0.63 -0.22
N GLN A 16 11.66 0.28 0.49
CA GLN A 16 10.59 1.12 -0.07
C GLN A 16 11.12 2.04 -1.17
N VAL A 17 12.34 2.55 -1.02
CA VAL A 17 13.04 3.31 -2.06
C VAL A 17 13.22 2.48 -3.34
N CYS A 18 13.75 1.26 -3.21
CA CYS A 18 13.91 0.35 -4.35
C CYS A 18 12.57 -0.02 -5.00
N LEU A 19 11.52 -0.24 -4.20
CA LEU A 19 10.18 -0.53 -4.74
C LEU A 19 9.61 0.65 -5.51
N ALA A 20 9.74 1.87 -4.99
CA ALA A 20 9.27 3.07 -5.67
C ALA A 20 9.92 3.21 -7.06
N GLY A 21 11.25 3.04 -7.14
CA GLY A 21 11.97 3.09 -8.42
C GLY A 21 11.59 1.95 -9.38
N LEU A 22 11.32 0.74 -8.89
CA LEU A 22 10.88 -0.38 -9.75
C LEU A 22 9.47 -0.17 -10.30
N LEU A 23 8.55 0.36 -9.47
CA LEU A 23 7.19 0.69 -9.90
C LEU A 23 7.20 1.81 -10.95
N ALA A 24 8.07 2.81 -10.79
CA ALA A 24 8.26 3.86 -11.77
C ALA A 24 8.83 3.31 -13.09
N ALA A 25 9.84 2.45 -13.02
CA ALA A 25 10.42 1.78 -14.18
C ALA A 25 9.41 0.88 -14.93
N ASP A 26 8.41 0.35 -14.23
CA ASP A 26 7.28 -0.40 -14.83
C ASP A 26 6.23 0.51 -15.50
N GLY A 27 6.41 1.84 -15.46
CA GLY A 27 5.57 2.85 -16.10
C GLY A 27 4.36 3.27 -15.27
N HIS A 28 4.46 3.20 -13.94
CA HIS A 28 3.44 3.71 -13.02
C HIS A 28 3.79 5.13 -12.53
N ALA A 29 2.76 5.93 -12.21
CA ALA A 29 2.95 7.20 -11.53
C ALA A 29 3.19 6.91 -10.05
N VAL A 30 4.41 7.16 -9.58
CA VAL A 30 4.83 6.82 -8.22
C VAL A 30 5.14 8.09 -7.44
N HIS A 31 4.39 8.28 -6.35
CA HIS A 31 4.59 9.33 -5.38
C HIS A 31 5.23 8.74 -4.13
N THR A 32 6.16 9.47 -3.52
CA THR A 32 6.87 9.04 -2.32
C THR A 32 6.71 10.07 -1.22
N PHE A 33 6.51 9.61 0.01
CA PHE A 33 6.38 10.48 1.17
C PHE A 33 7.20 9.92 2.33
N ALA A 34 7.84 10.79 3.11
CA ALA A 34 8.67 10.41 4.26
C ALA A 34 9.83 9.45 3.92
N LEU A 35 10.47 9.68 2.77
CA LEU A 35 11.68 9.00 2.30
C LEU A 35 12.80 9.98 1.96
N GLU A 36 12.70 11.24 2.40
CA GLU A 36 13.55 12.35 1.93
C GLU A 36 15.05 12.14 2.23
N ARG A 37 15.40 11.33 3.24
CA ARG A 37 16.80 11.02 3.57
C ARG A 37 17.41 9.95 2.67
N ALA A 38 16.62 9.31 1.81
CA ALA A 38 17.10 8.37 0.80
C ALA A 38 17.84 9.07 -0.35
N GLY A 39 17.60 10.37 -0.53
CA GLY A 39 18.00 11.11 -1.73
C GLY A 39 16.99 10.94 -2.87
N GLU A 40 17.34 11.48 -4.04
CA GLU A 40 16.48 11.46 -5.21
C GLU A 40 16.23 10.03 -5.71
N ILE A 41 14.96 9.70 -5.92
CA ILE A 41 14.52 8.42 -6.47
C ILE A 41 14.06 8.68 -7.90
N LEU A 42 14.79 8.12 -8.85
CA LEU A 42 14.55 8.28 -10.29
C LEU A 42 13.08 8.00 -10.66
N GLU A 43 12.50 8.89 -11.46
CA GLU A 43 11.16 8.76 -12.05
C GLU A 43 10.01 8.66 -11.03
N THR A 44 10.23 9.16 -9.81
CA THR A 44 9.20 9.30 -8.78
C THR A 44 9.02 10.76 -8.37
N GLU A 45 7.85 11.09 -7.84
CA GLU A 45 7.55 12.41 -7.29
C GLU A 45 7.66 12.37 -5.77
N GLU A 46 8.52 13.20 -5.16
CA GLU A 46 8.59 13.35 -3.71
C GLU A 46 7.52 14.36 -3.25
N GLU A 47 6.64 13.92 -2.37
CA GLU A 47 5.51 14.71 -1.87
C GLU A 47 5.81 15.29 -0.49
N GLU A 48 5.44 16.55 -0.29
CA GLU A 48 5.65 17.26 0.98
C GLU A 48 4.57 16.96 2.03
N ASP A 49 3.37 16.57 1.58
CA ASP A 49 2.20 16.26 2.39
C ASP A 49 1.44 15.01 1.89
N LEU A 50 0.30 14.73 2.53
CA LEU A 50 -0.56 13.58 2.24
C LEU A 50 -1.85 13.97 1.49
N ALA A 51 -1.88 15.11 0.81
CA ALA A 51 -3.08 15.62 0.16
C ALA A 51 -3.53 14.74 -1.01
N GLY A 52 -2.59 14.18 -1.79
CA GLY A 52 -2.90 13.36 -2.96
C GLY A 52 -3.21 11.89 -2.67
N LEU A 53 -3.20 11.47 -1.41
CA LEU A 53 -3.50 10.09 -1.03
C LEU A 53 -4.92 9.66 -1.43
N ASP A 54 -5.88 10.59 -1.49
CA ASP A 54 -7.26 10.32 -1.88
C ASP A 54 -7.41 10.00 -3.38
N LEU A 55 -6.48 10.46 -4.20
CA LEU A 55 -6.40 10.19 -5.64
C LEU A 55 -5.69 8.88 -5.95
N ALA A 56 -4.81 8.40 -5.07
CA ALA A 56 -4.05 7.17 -5.25
C ALA A 56 -4.94 5.97 -5.60
N ASP A 57 -4.48 5.11 -6.50
CA ASP A 57 -5.11 3.81 -6.74
C ASP A 57 -4.64 2.77 -5.72
N CYS A 58 -3.38 2.88 -5.28
CA CYS A 58 -2.77 2.00 -4.30
C CYS A 58 -1.83 2.78 -3.38
N VAL A 59 -1.87 2.46 -2.08
CA VAL A 59 -0.96 3.03 -1.08
C VAL A 59 -0.14 1.91 -0.46
N VAL A 60 1.18 2.04 -0.53
CA VAL A 60 2.14 1.08 0.00
C VAL A 60 2.76 1.66 1.26
N LEU A 61 2.49 0.97 2.37
CA LEU A 61 3.08 1.19 3.69
C LEU A 61 4.30 0.26 3.89
N PRO A 62 5.19 0.64 4.83
CA PRO A 62 6.46 -0.06 5.01
C PRO A 62 6.28 -1.44 5.64
N LEU A 63 7.39 -2.16 5.74
CA LEU A 63 7.49 -3.44 6.44
C LEU A 63 8.60 -3.34 7.51
N PRO A 64 8.30 -3.37 8.81
CA PRO A 64 6.96 -3.37 9.40
C PRO A 64 6.19 -2.07 9.09
N ALA A 65 4.86 -2.15 9.06
CA ALA A 65 3.99 -1.01 8.81
C ALA A 65 4.10 0.03 9.92
N LEU A 66 4.27 -0.42 11.17
CA LEU A 66 4.44 0.41 12.35
C LEU A 66 5.80 0.16 13.02
N GLY A 67 6.36 1.22 13.59
CA GLY A 67 7.48 1.17 14.52
C GLY A 67 7.04 0.77 15.94
N GLU A 68 8.00 0.67 16.85
CA GLU A 68 7.77 0.30 18.26
C GLU A 68 6.91 1.32 19.02
N ASP A 69 6.84 2.56 18.53
CA ASP A 69 6.05 3.65 19.06
C ASP A 69 4.60 3.67 18.52
N GLY A 70 4.23 2.71 17.66
CA GLY A 70 2.92 2.64 17.03
C GLY A 70 2.72 3.64 15.87
N THR A 71 3.77 4.34 15.45
CA THR A 71 3.75 5.25 14.29
C THR A 71 4.22 4.53 13.03
N VAL A 72 3.92 5.06 11.84
CA VAL A 72 4.41 4.51 10.58
C VAL A 72 5.93 4.53 10.57
N ASN A 73 6.54 3.41 10.22
CA ASN A 73 7.99 3.25 10.25
C ASN A 73 8.67 4.15 9.19
N THR A 74 9.30 5.25 9.60
CA THR A 74 9.92 6.25 8.71
C THR A 74 11.41 6.50 9.02
N PRO A 75 12.29 5.47 8.99
CA PRO A 75 13.72 5.63 9.35
C PRO A 75 14.48 6.56 8.39
N LEU A 76 13.99 6.69 7.16
CA LEU A 76 14.51 7.62 6.14
C LEU A 76 13.79 8.98 6.14
N SER A 77 13.07 9.31 7.21
CA SER A 77 12.48 10.62 7.42
C SER A 77 12.90 11.23 8.75
N ARG A 78 12.74 12.54 8.87
CA ARG A 78 12.67 13.22 10.18
C ARG A 78 11.23 13.38 10.66
N LYS A 79 10.25 13.08 9.81
CA LYS A 79 8.82 13.19 10.11
C LYS A 79 8.34 11.93 10.83
N THR A 80 7.62 12.12 11.93
CA THR A 80 6.84 11.07 12.59
C THR A 80 5.45 11.07 11.99
N LEU A 81 4.99 9.90 11.54
CA LEU A 81 3.73 9.79 10.83
C LEU A 81 2.77 8.83 11.55
N SER A 82 1.61 9.31 11.96
CA SER A 82 0.58 8.44 12.55
C SER A 82 -0.08 7.61 11.46
N LEU A 83 -0.31 6.31 11.73
CA LEU A 83 -1.08 5.45 10.84
C LEU A 83 -2.48 6.02 10.61
N GLU A 84 -3.12 6.52 11.66
CA GLU A 84 -4.47 7.09 11.55
C GLU A 84 -4.50 8.29 10.62
N ALA A 85 -3.49 9.16 10.69
CA ALA A 85 -3.38 10.32 9.81
C ALA A 85 -3.26 9.92 8.34
N VAL A 86 -2.60 8.80 8.04
CA VAL A 86 -2.56 8.24 6.69
C VAL A 86 -3.93 7.67 6.31
N LEU A 87 -4.50 6.82 7.16
CA LEU A 87 -5.76 6.13 6.88
C LEU A 87 -6.95 7.10 6.74
N ASP A 88 -6.96 8.22 7.46
CA ASP A 88 -7.99 9.24 7.41
C ASP A 88 -7.99 10.04 6.10
N ARG A 89 -6.87 10.04 5.37
CA ARG A 89 -6.76 10.68 4.04
C ARG A 89 -7.20 9.78 2.90
N LEU A 90 -7.44 8.49 3.17
CA LEU A 90 -7.81 7.52 2.16
C LEU A 90 -9.32 7.50 1.94
N ARG A 91 -9.74 7.34 0.69
CA ARG A 91 -11.14 7.11 0.32
C ARG A 91 -11.53 5.64 0.62
N PRO A 92 -12.76 5.39 1.10
CA PRO A 92 -13.27 4.03 1.25
C PRO A 92 -13.14 3.23 -0.06
N GLY A 93 -12.70 1.98 0.05
CA GLY A 93 -12.46 1.08 -1.08
C GLY A 93 -11.07 1.21 -1.72
N GLN A 94 -10.20 2.11 -1.25
CA GLN A 94 -8.79 2.12 -1.64
C GLN A 94 -8.03 0.89 -1.13
N VAL A 95 -7.02 0.52 -1.91
CA VAL A 95 -6.13 -0.60 -1.61
C VAL A 95 -4.91 -0.09 -0.86
N VAL A 96 -4.69 -0.66 0.32
CA VAL A 96 -3.52 -0.37 1.16
C VAL A 96 -2.68 -1.64 1.29
N CYS A 97 -1.45 -1.60 0.83
CA CYS A 97 -0.48 -2.69 0.91
C CYS A 97 0.46 -2.41 2.08
N ALA A 98 0.50 -3.27 3.08
CA ALA A 98 1.32 -3.03 4.27
C ALA A 98 1.99 -4.33 4.74
N GLY A 99 3.17 -4.25 5.35
CA GLY A 99 3.89 -5.42 5.82
C GLY A 99 3.76 -5.63 7.32
N ARG A 100 3.46 -6.86 7.78
CA ARG A 100 3.25 -7.19 9.22
C ARG A 100 2.18 -6.28 9.84
N VAL A 101 0.98 -6.31 9.27
CA VAL A 101 -0.14 -5.50 9.76
C VAL A 101 -0.70 -6.12 11.02
N GLU A 102 -0.60 -5.39 12.14
CA GLU A 102 -1.22 -5.81 13.39
C GLU A 102 -2.75 -5.77 13.31
N THR A 103 -3.41 -6.58 14.15
CA THR A 103 -4.87 -6.65 14.20
C THR A 103 -5.51 -5.27 14.39
N ALA A 104 -4.95 -4.43 15.27
CA ALA A 104 -5.45 -3.08 15.52
C ALA A 104 -5.38 -2.18 14.27
N ALA A 105 -4.26 -2.21 13.54
CA ALA A 105 -4.08 -1.47 12.30
C ALA A 105 -5.05 -1.95 11.22
N ARG A 106 -5.26 -3.27 11.12
CA ARG A 106 -6.21 -3.87 10.19
C ARG A 106 -7.64 -3.45 10.51
N GLU A 107 -8.05 -3.49 11.78
CA GLU A 107 -9.37 -3.04 12.20
C GLU A 107 -9.57 -1.54 11.95
N ALA A 108 -8.55 -0.72 12.19
CA ALA A 108 -8.58 0.71 11.91
C ALA A 108 -8.82 1.00 10.42
N ALA A 109 -8.19 0.23 9.53
CA ALA A 109 -8.42 0.32 8.09
C ALA A 109 -9.82 -0.17 7.70
N LEU A 110 -10.26 -1.31 8.23
CA LEU A 110 -11.59 -1.87 7.95
C LEU A 110 -12.73 -0.95 8.42
N ARG A 111 -12.60 -0.30 9.58
CA ARG A 111 -13.58 0.69 10.07
C ARG A 111 -13.76 1.87 9.12
N ARG A 112 -12.73 2.18 8.31
CA ARG A 112 -12.72 3.24 7.30
C ARG A 112 -13.12 2.73 5.91
N GLY A 113 -13.51 1.44 5.80
CA GLY A 113 -13.87 0.81 4.54
C GLY A 113 -12.67 0.59 3.61
N LEU A 114 -11.45 0.52 4.13
CA LEU A 114 -10.23 0.35 3.33
C LEU A 114 -9.91 -1.13 3.13
N ALA A 115 -9.40 -1.47 1.95
CA ALA A 115 -8.94 -2.82 1.63
C ALA A 115 -7.45 -2.95 1.97
N ILE A 116 -7.14 -3.41 3.18
CA ILE A 116 -5.76 -3.63 3.62
C ILE A 116 -5.28 -5.04 3.27
N HIS A 117 -4.16 -5.10 2.54
CA HIS A 117 -3.51 -6.32 2.08
C HIS A 117 -2.14 -6.45 2.75
N ASP A 118 -1.99 -7.50 3.57
CA ASP A 118 -0.69 -7.86 4.12
C ASP A 118 0.10 -8.69 3.11
N TYR A 119 1.08 -8.06 2.45
CA TYR A 119 1.91 -8.74 1.45
C TYR A 119 2.94 -9.69 2.07
N PHE A 120 3.23 -9.55 3.37
CA PHE A 120 4.19 -10.36 4.14
C PHE A 120 3.54 -11.62 4.75
N ALA A 121 2.30 -11.52 5.26
CA ALA A 121 1.70 -12.55 6.13
C ALA A 121 1.30 -13.89 5.46
N ARG A 122 1.36 -14.04 4.13
CA ARG A 122 0.77 -15.23 3.46
C ARG A 122 1.73 -16.18 2.74
N GLU A 123 3.04 -15.99 2.77
CA GLU A 123 3.97 -17.00 2.18
C GLU A 123 5.36 -17.09 2.84
N GLU A 124 5.79 -16.10 3.63
CA GLU A 124 7.15 -16.12 4.21
C GLU A 124 7.27 -16.91 5.52
N LEU A 125 6.15 -17.30 6.13
CA LEU A 125 6.14 -18.29 7.22
C LEU A 125 6.60 -19.69 6.77
N ALA A 126 6.71 -19.95 5.46
CA ALA A 126 7.25 -21.21 4.92
C ALA A 126 8.71 -21.12 4.46
N VAL A 127 9.33 -19.92 4.41
CA VAL A 127 10.73 -19.76 4.00
C VAL A 127 11.43 -18.87 5.01
N ALA A 128 11.75 -19.47 6.15
CA ALA A 128 12.61 -18.88 7.16
C ALA A 128 13.97 -18.46 6.55
N ASN A 129 14.42 -17.27 6.95
CA ASN A 129 15.82 -16.91 7.15
C ASN A 129 16.80 -17.06 5.97
N ALA A 130 16.57 -16.32 4.89
CA ALA A 130 17.67 -15.87 4.05
C ALA A 130 17.42 -14.45 3.53
N VAL A 131 18.43 -13.60 3.74
CA VAL A 131 18.63 -12.24 3.22
C VAL A 131 18.34 -12.16 1.69
N PRO A 132 18.58 -11.02 1.03
CA PRO A 132 17.67 -10.03 0.41
C PRO A 132 16.57 -10.55 -0.55
N THR A 133 16.49 -11.85 -0.78
CA THR A 133 15.67 -12.51 -1.81
C THR A 133 14.17 -12.49 -1.51
N ALA A 134 13.78 -12.42 -0.24
CA ALA A 134 12.38 -12.25 0.16
C ALA A 134 11.78 -10.94 -0.37
N TRP A 135 12.59 -9.88 -0.46
CA TRP A 135 12.13 -8.58 -0.98
C TRP A 135 11.78 -8.64 -2.47
N ALA A 136 12.57 -9.35 -3.29
CA ALA A 136 12.25 -9.57 -4.69
C ALA A 136 10.91 -10.29 -4.87
N LYS A 137 10.54 -11.18 -3.95
CA LYS A 137 9.24 -11.86 -3.94
C LYS A 137 8.10 -10.96 -3.46
N GLY A 138 8.33 -10.15 -2.41
CA GLY A 138 7.38 -9.14 -1.93
C GLY A 138 7.02 -8.11 -2.99
N HIS A 139 8.03 -7.62 -3.73
CA HIS A 139 7.86 -6.76 -4.90
C HIS A 139 6.99 -7.41 -5.98
N GLY A 140 7.31 -8.66 -6.37
CA GLY A 140 6.50 -9.40 -7.35
C GLY A 140 5.04 -9.59 -6.91
N ARG A 141 4.77 -9.65 -5.60
CA ARG A 141 3.40 -9.75 -5.07
C ARG A 141 2.65 -8.42 -5.14
N ILE A 142 3.30 -7.28 -4.92
CA ILE A 142 2.67 -5.96 -5.12
C ILE A 142 2.29 -5.80 -6.60
N LEU A 143 3.20 -6.09 -7.52
CA LEU A 143 2.91 -6.06 -8.98
C LEU A 143 1.79 -7.02 -9.37
N ARG A 144 1.78 -8.23 -8.80
CA ARG A 144 0.70 -9.21 -9.02
C ARG A 144 -0.64 -8.72 -8.48
N LEU A 145 -0.66 -8.12 -7.29
CA LEU A 145 -1.88 -7.55 -6.71
C LEU A 145 -2.40 -6.41 -7.58
N LEU A 146 -1.54 -5.52 -8.06
CA LEU A 146 -1.91 -4.47 -9.00
C LEU A 146 -2.51 -5.07 -10.29
N SER A 147 -1.90 -6.13 -10.84
CA SER A 147 -2.43 -6.86 -12.00
C SER A 147 -3.79 -7.53 -11.74
N GLU A 148 -3.97 -8.15 -10.57
CA GLU A 148 -5.23 -8.76 -10.14
C GLU A 148 -6.33 -7.69 -9.98
N LEU A 149 -6.00 -6.54 -9.37
CA LEU A 149 -6.91 -5.41 -9.24
C LEU A 149 -7.26 -4.78 -10.60
N GLN A 150 -6.32 -4.75 -11.55
CA GLN A 150 -6.59 -4.35 -12.95
C GLN A 150 -7.62 -5.29 -13.58
N SER A 151 -7.43 -6.60 -13.42
CA SER A 151 -8.33 -7.63 -13.95
C SER A 151 -9.74 -7.49 -13.34
N ASN A 152 -9.81 -7.28 -12.02
CA ASN A 152 -11.07 -7.15 -11.30
C ASN A 152 -11.84 -5.86 -11.67
N ARG A 153 -11.14 -4.74 -11.89
CA ARG A 153 -11.76 -3.50 -12.43
C ARG A 153 -12.22 -3.66 -13.88
N ARG A 154 -11.50 -4.41 -14.71
CA ARG A 154 -11.89 -4.69 -16.11
C ARG A 154 -13.11 -5.59 -16.22
N ASN A 155 -13.30 -6.53 -15.30
CA ASN A 155 -14.39 -7.50 -15.32
C ASN A 155 -15.71 -6.99 -14.71
N GLY A 156 -15.77 -5.72 -14.27
CA GLY A 156 -17.01 -5.10 -13.82
C GLY A 156 -17.46 -5.61 -12.45
N GLY A 157 -17.18 -4.84 -11.41
CA GLY A 157 -17.86 -4.96 -10.13
C GLY A 157 -19.33 -4.59 -10.25
N SER A 158 -20.14 -5.48 -10.82
CA SER A 158 -21.55 -5.58 -10.49
C SER A 158 -21.64 -6.22 -9.10
N TYR A 159 -21.37 -5.45 -8.05
CA TYR A 159 -22.00 -5.71 -6.77
C TYR A 159 -23.48 -5.33 -6.94
N HIS A 160 -24.25 -6.23 -7.57
CA HIS A 160 -25.69 -6.20 -7.45
C HIS A 160 -25.97 -6.48 -5.98
N SER A 161 -26.52 -5.46 -5.34
CA SER A 161 -27.07 -5.48 -4.00
C SER A 161 -28.22 -6.48 -3.93
N ASP A 162 -27.93 -7.75 -3.63
CA ASP A 162 -28.96 -8.65 -3.11
C ASP A 162 -29.01 -8.47 -1.58
N THR A 163 -29.51 -7.30 -1.19
CA THR A 163 -30.06 -7.10 0.15
C THR A 163 -31.56 -7.29 0.05
N VAL A 164 -32.02 -8.40 0.64
CA VAL A 164 -33.22 -8.50 1.47
C VAL A 164 -34.49 -7.80 0.99
N GLY A 165 -35.53 -8.62 0.77
CA GLY A 165 -36.85 -8.30 1.30
C GLY A 165 -37.92 -7.92 0.27
N ARG A 166 -38.70 -8.91 -0.15
CA ARG A 166 -40.15 -8.77 -0.30
C ARG A 166 -40.85 -10.02 0.22
N GLY A 167 -41.16 -10.00 1.52
CA GLY A 167 -42.45 -10.49 1.97
C GLY A 167 -43.51 -9.39 1.79
N ALA A 168 -44.78 -9.78 1.94
CA ALA A 168 -46.02 -9.00 1.87
C ALA A 168 -46.63 -8.80 0.47
N ALA A 169 -47.48 -9.75 0.06
CA ALA A 169 -48.95 -9.67 0.15
C ALA A 169 -49.58 -10.95 -0.40
#